data_AF-A8YXB8-F1
#
_entry.id   AF-A8YXB8-F1
#
_cell.length_a   1.000
_cell.length_b   1.000
_cell.length_c   1.000
_cell.angle_alpha   90.00
_cell.angle_beta   90.00
_cell.angle_gamma   90.00
#
_symmetry.space_group_name_H-M   'P 1'
#
loop_
_entity.id
_entity.type
_entity.pdbx_description
1 polymer ?
#
loop_
_entity_poly.entity_id
_entity_poly.type
_entity_poly.pdbx_seq_one_letter_code
_entity_poly.pdbx_strand_id
1 'polypeptide(L)'
;MDYKDQTSMQKTQLSISVDEDLAKDVQEKLEMLGLDQSDFLIGLLTNIANNKKLSFSKLTNEEEEKAILAPKLSALTTSWGNIPELKNLQQLKEWLNEERND
;
A
#
# COMPACT_ATOMS: atom_id res chain seq x y z
N MET A 1 -44.32 5.58 -28.73
CA MET A 1 -43.48 5.82 -27.53
C MET A 1 -42.88 4.49 -27.17
N ASP A 2 -41.56 4.37 -27.23
CA ASP A 2 -40.82 3.29 -26.55
C ASP A 2 -39.40 3.81 -26.32
N TYR A 3 -39.22 4.57 -25.23
CA TYR A 3 -37.90 4.96 -24.77
C TYR A 3 -37.29 3.75 -24.07
N LYS A 4 -36.52 2.96 -24.82
CA LYS A 4 -35.59 2.00 -24.20
C LYS A 4 -34.42 2.79 -23.65
N ASP A 5 -34.59 3.24 -22.41
CA ASP A 5 -33.50 3.65 -21.54
C ASP A 5 -32.64 2.41 -21.25
N GLN A 6 -31.74 2.09 -22.16
CA GLN A 6 -30.61 1.23 -21.90
C GLN A 6 -29.41 2.14 -21.74
N THR A 7 -29.27 2.78 -20.58
CA THR A 7 -27.96 3.16 -20.08
C THR A 7 -27.17 1.86 -19.88
N SER A 8 -26.60 1.36 -20.96
CA SER A 8 -25.60 0.29 -20.93
C SER A 8 -24.47 0.82 -20.07
N MET A 9 -24.45 0.42 -18.79
CA MET A 9 -23.32 0.71 -17.90
C MET A 9 -22.07 0.16 -18.59
N GLN A 10 -21.24 1.05 -19.13
CA GLN A 10 -19.98 0.68 -19.74
C GLN A 10 -19.13 0.06 -18.63
N LYS A 11 -18.89 -1.24 -18.72
CA LYS A 11 -17.97 -1.95 -17.83
C LYS A 11 -16.56 -1.61 -18.28
N THR A 12 -15.85 -0.85 -17.47
CA THR A 12 -14.44 -0.54 -17.67
C THR A 12 -13.61 -1.54 -16.89
N GLN A 13 -12.65 -2.19 -17.55
CA GLN A 13 -11.69 -3.06 -16.89
C GLN A 13 -10.57 -2.21 -16.29
N LEU A 14 -10.29 -2.41 -15.00
CA LEU A 14 -9.14 -1.82 -14.33
C LEU A 14 -8.06 -2.89 -14.21
N SER A 15 -6.88 -2.61 -14.77
CA SER A 15 -5.70 -3.45 -14.63
C SER A 15 -4.60 -2.62 -13.95
N ILE A 16 -4.06 -3.14 -12.85
CA ILE A 16 -3.03 -2.46 -12.05
C ILE A 16 -1.89 -3.45 -11.85
N SER A 17 -0.66 -3.01 -12.07
CA SER A 17 0.52 -3.80 -11.74
C SER A 17 0.88 -3.54 -10.28
N VAL A 18 0.84 -4.60 -9.48
CA VAL A 18 1.25 -4.59 -8.07
C VAL A 18 2.24 -5.74 -7.89
N ASP A 19 3.18 -5.56 -6.96
CA ASP A 19 4.05 -6.63 -6.51
C ASP A 19 3.22 -7.84 -6.01
N GLU A 20 3.63 -9.06 -6.35
CA GLU A 20 2.85 -10.26 -6.08
C GLU A 20 2.71 -10.55 -4.58
N ASP A 21 3.78 -10.35 -3.81
CA ASP A 21 3.78 -10.59 -2.37
C ASP A 21 2.91 -9.55 -1.66
N LEU A 22 3.01 -8.29 -2.09
CA LEU A 22 2.13 -7.23 -1.60
C LEU A 22 0.66 -7.50 -1.93
N ALA A 23 0.37 -7.99 -3.14
CA ALA A 23 -1.00 -8.30 -3.55
C ALA A 23 -1.60 -9.42 -2.70
N LYS A 24 -0.83 -10.46 -2.37
CA LYS A 24 -1.25 -11.56 -1.49
C LYS A 24 -1.49 -11.09 -0.06
N ASP A 25 -0.55 -10.35 0.53
CA ASP A 25 -0.72 -9.85 1.91
C ASP A 25 -1.94 -8.93 2.05
N VAL A 26 -2.20 -8.07 1.05
CA VAL A 26 -3.41 -7.24 1.02
C VAL A 26 -4.67 -8.09 0.86
N GLN A 27 -4.66 -9.10 -0.02
CA GLN A 27 -5.79 -10.00 -0.19
C GLN A 27 -6.14 -10.72 1.12
N GLU A 28 -5.15 -11.32 1.80
CA GLU A 28 -5.36 -12.02 3.07
C GLU A 28 -5.95 -11.08 4.14
N LYS A 29 -5.45 -9.85 4.25
CA LYS A 29 -6.00 -8.86 5.21
C LYS A 29 -7.43 -8.46 4.87
N LEU A 30 -7.77 -8.32 3.59
CA LEU A 30 -9.13 -8.00 3.17
C LEU A 30 -10.08 -9.16 3.46
N GLU A 31 -9.66 -10.40 3.21
CA GLU A 31 -10.44 -11.60 3.53
C GLU A 31 -10.70 -11.74 5.03
N MET A 32 -9.71 -11.44 5.88
CA MET A 32 -9.88 -11.39 7.34
C MET A 32 -10.95 -10.39 7.79
N LEU A 33 -11.15 -9.32 7.01
CA LEU A 33 -12.18 -8.30 7.25
C LEU A 33 -13.50 -8.64 6.55
N GLY A 34 -13.59 -9.77 5.84
CA GLY A 34 -14.76 -10.18 5.07
C GLY A 34 -14.99 -9.34 3.81
N LEU A 35 -13.93 -8.77 3.24
CA LEU A 35 -13.97 -7.90 2.07
C LEU A 35 -13.29 -8.56 0.87
N ASP A 36 -13.90 -8.43 -0.31
CA ASP A 36 -13.27 -8.79 -1.58
C ASP A 36 -12.38 -7.64 -2.09
N GLN A 37 -11.27 -8.00 -2.75
CA GLN A 37 -10.33 -7.03 -3.29
C GLN A 37 -10.96 -6.12 -4.35
N SER A 38 -11.84 -6.65 -5.19
CA SER A 38 -12.54 -5.89 -6.23
C SER A 38 -13.50 -4.90 -5.60
N ASP A 39 -14.27 -5.34 -4.61
CA ASP A 39 -15.23 -4.49 -3.90
C ASP A 39 -14.52 -3.36 -3.14
N PHE A 40 -13.38 -3.66 -2.51
CA PHE A 40 -12.54 -2.65 -1.88
C PHE A 40 -12.07 -1.58 -2.88
N LEU A 41 -11.54 -1.99 -4.03
CA LEU A 41 -11.05 -1.06 -5.05
C LEU A 41 -12.18 -0.23 -5.66
N ILE A 42 -13.35 -0.84 -5.93
CA ILE A 42 -14.53 -0.12 -6.42
C ILE A 42 -15.00 0.90 -5.38
N GLY A 43 -15.04 0.52 -4.10
CA GLY A 43 -15.39 1.41 -2.99
C GLY A 43 -14.43 2.59 -2.88
N LEU A 44 -13.12 2.34 -2.98
CA LEU A 44 -12.09 3.38 -2.97
C LEU A 44 -12.26 4.36 -4.13
N LEU A 45 -12.41 3.84 -5.36
CA LEU A 45 -12.62 4.68 -6.55
C LEU A 45 -13.90 5.50 -6.46
N THR A 46 -14.98 4.91 -5.96
CA THR A 46 -16.26 5.60 -5.74
C THR A 46 -16.09 6.73 -4.72
N ASN A 47 -15.38 6.47 -3.63
CA ASN A 47 -15.09 7.48 -2.61
C ASN A 47 -14.27 8.65 -3.18
N ILE A 48 -13.24 8.36 -3.97
CA ILE A 48 -12.42 9.38 -4.66
C ILE A 48 -13.27 10.17 -5.66
N ALA A 49 -14.10 9.49 -6.46
CA ALA A 49 -14.94 10.11 -7.46
C ALA A 49 -15.98 11.06 -6.84
N ASN A 50 -16.56 10.68 -5.70
CA ASN A 50 -17.56 11.46 -4.98
C ASN A 50 -16.94 12.64 -4.23
N ASN A 51 -15.82 12.42 -3.52
CA ASN A 51 -15.22 13.45 -2.66
C ASN A 51 -14.17 14.31 -3.37
N LYS A 52 -13.77 13.95 -4.60
CA LYS A 52 -12.68 14.59 -5.37
C LYS A 52 -11.37 14.70 -4.58
N LYS A 53 -11.17 13.79 -3.61
CA LYS A 53 -10.02 13.77 -2.71
C LYS A 53 -9.51 12.35 -2.60
N LEU A 54 -8.18 12.19 -2.63
CA LEU A 54 -7.56 10.91 -2.33
C LEU A 54 -7.77 10.60 -0.84
N SER A 55 -8.15 9.37 -0.53
CA SER A 55 -8.32 8.89 0.85
C SER A 55 -7.00 8.91 1.62
N PHE A 56 -5.88 8.85 0.90
CA PHE A 56 -4.54 8.93 1.45
C PHE A 56 -3.92 10.28 1.06
N SER A 57 -3.40 10.99 2.06
CA SER A 57 -2.50 12.10 1.81
C SER A 57 -1.27 11.55 1.10
N LYS A 58 -0.69 12.32 0.17
CA LYS A 58 0.61 11.98 -0.39
C LYS A 58 1.58 11.85 0.79
N LEU A 59 2.26 10.71 0.90
CA LEU A 59 3.25 10.50 1.94
C LEU A 59 4.25 11.66 1.88
N THR A 60 4.57 12.21 3.04
CA THR A 60 5.69 13.13 3.15
C THR A 60 6.97 12.39 2.76
N ASN A 61 8.01 13.10 2.31
CA ASN A 61 9.29 12.47 1.98
C ASN A 61 9.82 11.59 3.14
N GLU A 62 9.53 11.98 4.38
CA GLU A 62 9.88 11.22 5.57
C GLU A 62 9.15 9.87 5.67
N GLU A 63 7.86 9.85 5.34
CA GLU A 63 7.04 8.63 5.37
C GLU A 63 7.38 7.70 4.19
N GLU A 64 7.68 8.25 3.00
CA GLU A 64 8.17 7.45 1.87
C GLU A 64 9.50 6.77 2.21
N GLU A 65 10.46 7.52 2.79
CA GLU A 65 11.73 6.94 3.21
C GLU A 65 11.56 5.86 4.28
N LYS A 66 10.69 6.06 5.28
CA LYS A 66 10.38 5.02 6.28
C LYS A 66 9.74 3.79 5.65
N ALA A 67 8.82 3.95 4.71
CA ALA A 67 8.16 2.85 4.03
C ALA A 67 9.12 2.04 3.14
N ILE A 68 10.12 2.68 2.53
CA ILE A 68 11.18 1.99 1.77
C ILE A 68 12.16 1.25 2.70
N LEU A 69 12.38 1.79 3.90
CA LEU A 69 13.31 1.22 4.88
C LEU A 69 12.69 0.11 5.73
N ALA A 70 11.37 0.13 5.98
CA ALA A 70 10.68 -0.89 6.76
C ALA A 70 10.87 -2.34 6.23
N PRO A 71 10.76 -2.61 4.91
CA PRO A 71 11.06 -3.93 4.34
C PRO A 71 12.53 -4.35 4.50
N LYS A 72 13.46 -3.38 4.42
CA LYS A 72 14.89 -3.64 4.62
C LYS A 72 15.18 -4.01 6.07
N LEU A 73 14.52 -3.33 7.00
CA LEU A 73 14.60 -3.64 8.43
C LEU A 73 13.99 -5.00 8.75
N SER A 74 12.81 -5.33 8.21
CA SER A 74 12.19 -6.64 8.44
C SER A 74 13.05 -7.78 7.90
N ALA A 75 13.71 -7.60 6.74
CA ALA A 75 14.65 -8.58 6.21
C ALA A 75 15.90 -8.75 7.11
N LEU A 76 16.37 -7.67 7.75
CA LEU A 76 17.49 -7.70 8.69
C LEU A 76 17.10 -8.34 10.04
N THR A 77 15.86 -8.20 10.51
CA THR A 77 15.39 -8.85 11.76
C THR A 77 15.38 -10.37 11.69
N THR A 78 15.23 -10.96 10.50
CA THR A 78 15.23 -12.42 10.33
C THR A 78 16.62 -13.05 10.38
N SER A 79 17.70 -12.27 10.21
CA SER A 79 19.09 -12.75 10.26
C SER A 79 19.89 -12.24 11.46
N TRP A 80 19.55 -11.08 12.00
CA TRP A 80 20.28 -10.45 13.10
C TRP A 80 19.31 -9.98 14.20
N GLY A 81 19.44 -10.60 15.37
CA GLY A 81 18.59 -10.32 16.52
C GLY A 81 18.72 -8.88 17.02
N ASN A 82 17.58 -8.31 17.42
CA ASN A 82 17.37 -6.99 18.03
C ASN A 82 17.87 -5.79 17.21
N ILE A 83 16.99 -5.23 16.39
CA ILE A 83 17.11 -3.86 15.91
C ILE A 83 17.04 -2.91 17.13
N PRO A 84 18.00 -1.99 17.31
CA PRO A 84 17.91 -0.97 18.36
C PRO A 84 16.68 -0.08 18.13
N GLU A 85 16.02 0.38 19.20
CA GLU A 85 14.92 1.35 19.10
C GLU A 85 15.46 2.70 18.59
N LEU A 86 15.53 2.85 17.27
CA LEU A 86 16.04 4.03 16.59
C LEU A 86 14.95 5.10 16.59
N LYS A 87 15.23 6.23 17.23
CA LYS A 87 14.24 7.28 17.50
C LYS A 87 14.01 8.22 16.32
N ASN A 88 14.82 8.15 15.27
CA ASN A 88 14.65 8.92 14.04
C ASN A 88 15.31 8.27 12.81
N LEU A 89 14.95 8.77 11.63
CA LEU A 89 15.44 8.31 10.32
C LEU A 89 16.94 8.46 10.10
N GLN A 90 17.57 9.47 10.70
CA GLN A 90 18.99 9.73 10.52
C GLN A 90 19.83 8.66 11.24
N GLN A 91 19.45 8.32 12.47
CA GLN A 91 20.04 7.21 13.22
C GLN A 91 19.86 5.88 12.50
N LEU A 92 18.70 5.69 11.85
CA LEU A 92 18.43 4.50 11.06
C LEU A 92 19.31 4.41 9.81
N LYS A 93 19.51 5.53 9.10
CA LYS A 93 20.40 5.60 7.93
C LYS A 93 21.87 5.40 8.31
N GLU A 94 22.28 5.96 9.45
CA GLU A 94 23.64 5.81 9.99
C GLU A 94 23.90 4.34 10.37
N TRP A 95 22.99 3.71 11.13
CA TRP A 95 23.09 2.29 11.48
C TRP A 95 23.14 1.38 10.24
N LEU A 96 22.27 1.62 9.23
CA LEU A 96 22.28 0.86 7.97
C LEU A 96 23.58 1.02 7.15
N ASN A 97 24.28 2.15 7.30
CA ASN A 97 25.54 2.39 6.62
C ASN A 97 26.73 1.78 7.37
N GLU A 98 26.68 1.75 8.70
CA GLU A 98 27.68 1.08 9.53
C GLU A 98 27.66 -0.43 9.30
N GLU A 99 26.48 -1.05 9.30
CA GLU A 99 26.30 -2.51 9.05
C GLU A 99 26.64 -2.95 7.61
N ARG A 100 26.81 -2.01 6.66
CA ARG A 100 27.21 -2.31 5.27
C ARG A 100 28.72 -2.33 5.06
N ASN A 101 29.50 -1.89 6.04
CA ASN A 101 30.96 -1.74 5.96
C ASN A 101 31.75 -2.74 6.82
N ASP A 102 31.06 -3.64 7.54
CA ASP A 102 31.61 -4.86 8.16
C ASP A 102 31.34 -6.09 7.26
#